data_AF-A0A376BU52-F1
#
_entry.id   AF-A0A376BU52-F1
#
_cell.length_a   1.000
_cell.length_b   1.000
_cell.length_c   1.000
_cell.angle_alpha   90.00
_cell.angle_beta   90.00
_cell.angle_gamma   90.00
#
_symmetry.space_group_name_H-M   'P 1'
#
loop_
_entity.id
_entity.type
_entity.pdbx_description
1 polymer ?
#
loop_
_entity_poly.entity_id
_entity_poly.type
_entity_poly.pdbx_seq_one_letter_code
_entity_poly.pdbx_strand_id
1 'polypeptide(L)'
;MSLKEKFAAKKAKKENDWARKQSKTIITGKPRTGRTAHEIAAFRKMREMERERLQSGTPHSEAEIAEIAAENRFALAQIRNGENLIHAIGNYEKLARNMMVFAKLFESKRLLQICETAQTALKCQPIATMPLIELDEWTQVFMRELISKEAADIVSQYCTAVQMALYVIDYNKHGIKVLDAMKAIQKGASSRTLAKEFGQPETQFRKLILQAALDLYRVAECIVHLDPPTKIADLRTETWDKATDSQFLMEFLHKSKNLWLLPFEHRTGISIINHEKFVADILAIEYLNNHLTYSFSE
;
A
#
# COMPACT_ATOMS: atom_id res chain seq x y z
N MET A 1 -32.65 8.08 -15.05
CA MET A 1 -31.38 7.47 -15.51
C MET A 1 -31.42 7.33 -17.02
N SER A 2 -30.59 8.11 -17.73
CA SER A 2 -30.56 8.22 -19.19
C SER A 2 -30.03 6.95 -19.86
N LEU A 3 -30.30 6.78 -21.15
CA LEU A 3 -29.81 5.64 -21.94
C LEU A 3 -28.27 5.57 -21.94
N LYS A 4 -27.58 6.72 -21.99
CA LYS A 4 -26.12 6.81 -21.87
C LYS A 4 -25.61 6.32 -20.52
N GLU A 5 -26.29 6.67 -19.43
CA GLU A 5 -25.94 6.21 -18.07
C GLU A 5 -26.13 4.70 -17.91
N LYS A 6 -27.20 4.13 -18.49
CA LYS A 6 -27.44 2.68 -18.48
C LYS A 6 -26.38 1.92 -19.28
N PHE A 7 -25.92 2.45 -20.42
CA PHE A 7 -24.83 1.85 -21.21
C PHE A 7 -23.48 1.96 -20.51
N ALA A 8 -23.17 3.11 -19.91
CA ALA A 8 -21.95 3.30 -19.12
C ALA A 8 -21.92 2.36 -17.91
N ALA A 9 -23.03 2.25 -17.17
CA ALA A 9 -23.16 1.34 -16.03
C ALA A 9 -23.06 -0.13 -16.45
N LYS A 10 -23.62 -0.51 -17.60
CA LYS A 10 -23.51 -1.88 -18.14
C LYS A 10 -22.08 -2.20 -18.61
N LYS A 11 -21.37 -1.24 -19.20
CA LYS A 11 -19.96 -1.37 -19.58
C LYS A 11 -19.07 -1.51 -18.34
N ALA A 12 -19.24 -0.63 -17.36
CA ALA A 12 -18.54 -0.68 -16.08
C ALA A 12 -18.82 -1.98 -15.32
N LYS A 13 -20.07 -2.46 -15.28
CA LYS A 13 -20.42 -3.75 -14.66
C LYS A 13 -19.76 -4.92 -15.37
N LYS A 14 -19.71 -4.90 -16.71
CA LYS A 14 -19.05 -5.96 -17.50
C LYS A 14 -17.53 -5.95 -17.31
N GLU A 15 -16.91 -4.77 -17.25
CA GLU A 15 -15.49 -4.60 -16.93
C GLU A 15 -15.17 -5.09 -15.51
N ASN A 16 -16.05 -4.81 -14.53
CA ASN A 16 -15.87 -5.20 -13.13
C ASN A 16 -16.11 -6.70 -12.89
N ASP A 17 -17.16 -7.28 -13.48
CA ASP A 17 -17.42 -8.73 -13.45
C ASP A 17 -16.32 -9.53 -14.16
N TRP A 18 -15.76 -8.95 -15.22
CA TRP A 18 -14.65 -9.56 -15.94
C TRP A 18 -13.33 -9.41 -15.17
N ALA A 19 -13.05 -8.25 -14.58
CA ALA A 19 -11.92 -8.05 -13.67
C ALA A 19 -11.98 -9.04 -12.49
N ARG A 20 -13.14 -9.18 -11.83
CA ARG A 20 -13.39 -10.14 -10.74
C ARG A 20 -13.15 -11.60 -11.16
N LYS A 21 -13.56 -11.99 -12.37
CA LYS A 21 -13.31 -13.33 -12.93
C LYS A 21 -11.83 -13.57 -13.26
N GLN A 22 -11.08 -12.54 -13.65
CA GLN A 22 -9.65 -12.61 -13.95
C GLN A 22 -8.78 -12.54 -12.69
N SER A 23 -9.21 -11.83 -11.64
CA SER A 23 -8.56 -11.84 -10.33
C SER A 23 -8.56 -13.23 -9.72
N LYS A 24 -9.62 -14.03 -9.92
CA LYS A 24 -9.58 -15.46 -9.54
C LYS A 24 -8.45 -16.21 -10.25
N THR A 25 -8.11 -15.87 -11.50
CA THR A 25 -7.03 -16.52 -12.27
C THR A 25 -5.64 -16.12 -11.77
N ILE A 26 -5.46 -14.85 -11.37
CA ILE A 26 -4.21 -14.34 -10.78
C ILE A 26 -4.03 -14.88 -9.34
N ILE A 27 -5.11 -14.94 -8.56
CA ILE A 27 -5.09 -15.32 -7.14
C ILE A 27 -5.00 -16.85 -6.95
N THR A 28 -5.58 -17.66 -7.83
CA THR A 28 -5.62 -19.14 -7.65
C THR A 28 -4.48 -19.88 -8.36
N GLY A 29 -3.61 -19.19 -9.10
CA GLY A 29 -2.49 -19.79 -9.82
C GLY A 29 -2.87 -20.79 -10.92
N LYS A 30 -4.17 -21.05 -11.16
CA LYS A 30 -4.63 -21.92 -12.23
C LYS A 30 -4.81 -21.08 -13.50
N PRO A 31 -3.93 -21.22 -14.52
CA PRO A 31 -4.15 -20.58 -15.79
C PRO A 31 -5.51 -21.05 -16.33
N ARG A 32 -6.31 -20.09 -16.77
CA ARG A 32 -7.49 -20.40 -17.57
C ARG A 32 -7.01 -21.20 -18.77
N THR A 33 -7.47 -22.44 -18.90
CA THR A 33 -7.20 -23.25 -20.09
C THR A 33 -7.62 -22.44 -21.33
N GLY A 34 -6.63 -22.13 -22.18
CA GLY A 34 -6.80 -21.55 -23.52
C GLY A 34 -7.33 -20.12 -23.59
N ARG A 35 -6.46 -19.11 -23.36
CA ARG A 35 -6.63 -17.84 -24.10
C ARG A 35 -6.21 -18.09 -25.53
N THR A 36 -7.03 -17.67 -26.49
CA THR A 36 -6.66 -17.72 -27.90
C THR A 36 -5.47 -16.80 -28.18
N ALA A 37 -4.66 -17.11 -29.20
CA ALA A 37 -3.55 -16.24 -29.59
C ALA A 37 -4.01 -14.80 -29.90
N HIS A 38 -5.22 -14.67 -30.46
CA HIS A 38 -5.86 -13.38 -30.72
C HIS A 38 -6.14 -12.58 -29.44
N GLU A 39 -6.69 -13.22 -28.41
CA GLU A 39 -6.90 -12.57 -27.11
C GLU A 39 -5.55 -12.12 -26.52
N ILE A 40 -4.53 -12.97 -26.52
CA ILE A 40 -3.19 -12.63 -26.01
C ILE A 40 -2.61 -11.42 -26.72
N ALA A 41 -2.71 -11.37 -28.05
CA ALA A 41 -2.24 -10.24 -28.85
C ALA A 41 -3.03 -8.95 -28.53
N ALA A 42 -4.35 -9.04 -28.38
CA ALA A 42 -5.18 -7.90 -27.99
C ALA A 42 -4.82 -7.36 -26.60
N PHE A 43 -4.54 -8.24 -25.63
CA PHE A 43 -4.05 -7.86 -24.31
C PHE A 43 -2.69 -7.15 -24.36
N ARG A 44 -1.75 -7.66 -25.17
CA ARG A 44 -0.42 -7.03 -25.32
C ARG A 44 -0.55 -5.63 -25.92
N LYS A 45 -1.31 -5.48 -27.00
CA LYS A 45 -1.56 -4.19 -27.63
C LYS A 45 -2.23 -3.19 -26.68
N MET A 46 -3.23 -3.65 -25.92
CA MET A 46 -3.87 -2.80 -24.91
C MET A 46 -2.88 -2.30 -23.85
N ARG A 47 -1.95 -3.17 -23.42
CA ARG A 47 -0.91 -2.80 -22.45
C ARG A 47 0.10 -1.81 -22.99
N GLU A 48 0.52 -2.01 -24.23
CA GLU A 48 1.43 -1.10 -24.92
C GLU A 48 0.81 0.30 -25.04
N MET A 49 -0.43 0.40 -25.52
CA MET A 49 -1.15 1.68 -25.62
C MET A 49 -1.31 2.39 -24.28
N GLU A 50 -1.63 1.67 -23.19
CA GLU A 50 -1.74 2.31 -21.87
C GLU A 50 -0.37 2.77 -21.35
N ARG A 51 0.71 2.01 -21.60
CA ARG A 51 2.07 2.43 -21.23
C ARG A 51 2.47 3.69 -21.99
N GLU A 52 2.28 3.72 -23.30
CA GLU A 52 2.54 4.90 -24.13
C GLU A 52 1.75 6.11 -23.63
N ARG A 53 0.47 5.92 -23.27
CA ARG A 53 -0.36 6.98 -22.69
C ARG A 53 0.25 7.54 -21.41
N LEU A 54 0.70 6.69 -20.50
CA LEU A 54 1.33 7.08 -19.23
C LEU A 54 2.74 7.66 -19.37
N GLN A 55 3.42 7.39 -20.49
CA GLN A 55 4.71 8.00 -20.85
C GLN A 55 4.53 9.34 -21.57
N SER A 56 3.31 9.70 -21.93
CA SER A 56 2.97 10.92 -22.66
C SER A 56 2.37 12.00 -21.74
N GLY A 57 2.35 13.23 -22.25
CA GLY A 57 1.78 14.39 -21.56
C GLY A 57 2.83 15.43 -21.20
N THR A 58 2.37 16.55 -20.66
CA THR A 58 3.25 17.64 -20.25
C THR A 58 3.90 17.28 -18.90
N PRO A 59 5.24 17.30 -18.81
CA PRO A 59 5.94 17.11 -17.54
C PRO A 59 5.57 18.17 -16.49
N HIS A 60 6.00 17.95 -15.26
CA HIS A 60 5.72 18.89 -14.17
C HIS A 60 6.41 20.23 -14.40
N SER A 61 5.76 21.31 -13.94
CA SER A 61 6.38 22.63 -13.91
C SER A 61 7.50 22.70 -12.88
N GLU A 62 8.42 23.66 -13.04
CA GLU A 62 9.51 23.85 -12.07
C GLU A 62 9.01 24.15 -10.66
N ALA A 63 7.89 24.87 -10.54
CA ALA A 63 7.27 25.18 -9.26
C ALA A 63 6.75 23.92 -8.56
N GLU A 64 6.06 23.03 -9.29
CA GLU A 64 5.57 21.75 -8.75
C GLU A 64 6.74 20.84 -8.32
N ILE A 65 7.82 20.79 -9.11
CA ILE A 65 9.02 20.03 -8.78
C ILE A 65 9.68 20.58 -7.51
N ALA A 66 9.76 21.91 -7.38
CA ALA A 66 10.36 22.56 -6.22
C ALA A 66 9.58 22.29 -4.92
N GLU A 67 8.24 22.25 -4.99
CA GLU A 67 7.35 21.90 -3.88
C GLU A 67 7.59 20.48 -3.40
N ILE A 68 7.54 19.50 -4.32
CA ILE A 68 7.78 18.08 -4.01
C ILE A 68 9.19 17.86 -3.45
N ALA A 69 10.20 18.52 -4.03
CA ALA A 69 11.56 18.45 -3.53
C ALA A 69 11.69 19.06 -2.12
N ALA A 70 10.89 20.09 -1.79
CA ALA A 70 10.87 20.66 -0.45
C ALA A 70 10.28 19.68 0.58
N GLU A 71 9.19 18.98 0.23
CA GLU A 71 8.59 17.94 1.06
C GLU A 71 9.57 16.77 1.29
N ASN A 72 10.24 16.30 0.23
CA ASN A 72 11.24 15.23 0.33
C ASN A 72 12.43 15.65 1.21
N ARG A 73 12.94 16.88 1.06
CA ARG A 73 14.00 17.42 1.92
C ARG A 73 13.58 17.53 3.38
N PHE A 74 12.33 17.92 3.65
CA PHE A 74 11.80 17.99 5.01
C PHE A 74 11.75 16.59 5.65
N ALA A 75 11.24 15.59 4.92
CA ALA A 75 11.26 14.20 5.38
C ALA A 75 12.70 13.69 5.61
N LEU A 76 13.64 14.04 4.73
CA LEU A 76 15.05 13.65 4.89
C LEU A 76 15.67 14.26 6.16
N ALA A 77 15.35 15.52 6.47
CA ALA A 77 15.81 16.18 7.68
C ALA A 77 15.28 15.48 8.94
N GLN A 78 14.00 15.10 8.94
CA GLN A 78 13.38 14.29 9.99
C GLN A 78 14.12 12.96 10.22
N ILE A 79 14.47 12.24 9.14
CA ILE A 79 15.27 11.01 9.22
C ILE A 79 16.64 11.27 9.84
N ARG A 80 17.34 12.33 9.42
CA ARG A 80 18.68 12.69 9.93
C ARG A 80 18.67 13.05 11.41
N ASN A 81 17.61 13.74 11.86
CA ASN A 81 17.48 14.20 13.23
C ASN A 81 16.89 13.14 14.17
N GLY A 82 16.39 12.01 13.64
CA GLY A 82 15.70 11.01 14.46
C GLY A 82 14.28 11.42 14.86
N GLU A 83 13.68 12.38 14.16
CA GLU A 83 12.38 12.95 14.46
C GLU A 83 11.32 12.41 13.51
N ASN A 84 10.09 12.17 13.99
CA ASN A 84 8.95 11.74 13.17
C ASN A 84 9.27 10.59 12.18
N LEU A 85 10.16 9.69 12.57
CA LEU A 85 10.77 8.69 11.68
C LEU A 85 9.73 7.87 10.92
N ILE A 86 8.64 7.49 11.57
CA ILE A 86 7.56 6.70 10.95
C ILE A 86 6.96 7.43 9.75
N HIS A 87 6.68 8.73 9.89
CA HIS A 87 6.11 9.54 8.82
C HIS A 87 7.13 9.76 7.70
N ALA A 88 8.36 10.13 8.06
CA ALA A 88 9.41 10.41 7.11
C ALA A 88 9.82 9.17 6.28
N ILE A 89 9.94 8.00 6.93
CA ILE A 89 10.14 6.70 6.26
C ILE A 89 8.96 6.42 5.33
N GLY A 90 7.73 6.66 5.80
CA GLY A 90 6.52 6.48 5.01
C GLY A 90 6.51 7.26 3.70
N ASN A 91 6.97 8.50 3.72
CA ASN A 91 7.05 9.35 2.54
C ASN A 91 8.06 8.78 1.52
N TYR A 92 9.24 8.39 1.98
CA TYR A 92 10.26 7.81 1.09
C TYR A 92 9.88 6.42 0.56
N GLU A 93 9.16 5.60 1.33
CA GLU A 93 8.63 4.34 0.82
C GLU A 93 7.62 4.56 -0.31
N LYS A 94 6.71 5.52 -0.17
CA LYS A 94 5.73 5.90 -1.19
C LYS A 94 6.44 6.43 -2.44
N LEU A 95 7.41 7.32 -2.25
CA LEU A 95 8.25 7.84 -3.34
C LEU A 95 8.96 6.71 -4.09
N ALA A 96 9.63 5.81 -3.38
CA ALA A 96 10.33 4.68 -3.99
C ALA A 96 9.38 3.80 -4.79
N ARG A 97 8.18 3.50 -4.28
CA ARG A 97 7.18 2.68 -5.01
C ARG A 97 6.69 3.38 -6.27
N ASN A 98 6.38 4.68 -6.19
CA ASN A 98 6.00 5.46 -7.38
C ASN A 98 7.11 5.40 -8.44
N MET A 99 8.35 5.64 -8.04
CA MET A 99 9.49 5.63 -8.95
C MET A 99 9.82 4.22 -9.48
N MET A 100 9.55 3.13 -8.75
CA MET A 100 9.65 1.76 -9.28
C MET A 100 8.66 1.51 -10.42
N VAL A 101 7.44 2.04 -10.32
CA VAL A 101 6.46 1.94 -11.40
C VAL A 101 6.92 2.72 -12.61
N PHE A 102 7.43 3.94 -12.43
CA PHE A 102 8.01 4.72 -13.52
C PHE A 102 9.25 4.06 -14.12
N ALA A 103 10.11 3.46 -13.32
CA ALA A 103 11.25 2.69 -13.80
C ALA A 103 10.80 1.53 -14.71
N LYS A 104 9.70 0.85 -14.37
CA LYS A 104 9.11 -0.21 -15.20
C LYS A 104 8.36 0.34 -16.42
N LEU A 105 7.74 1.51 -16.33
CA LEU A 105 7.09 2.18 -17.46
C LEU A 105 8.13 2.61 -18.50
N PHE A 106 9.19 3.30 -18.08
CA PHE A 106 10.24 3.82 -18.96
C PHE A 106 11.41 2.83 -19.16
N GLU A 107 11.27 1.60 -18.68
CA GLU A 107 12.28 0.53 -18.78
C GLU A 107 13.68 0.93 -18.25
N SER A 108 13.73 1.86 -17.29
CA SER A 108 14.96 2.36 -16.68
C SER A 108 15.47 1.40 -15.59
N LYS A 109 16.44 0.56 -15.95
CA LYS A 109 17.14 -0.32 -15.01
C LYS A 109 17.85 0.45 -13.90
N ARG A 110 18.42 1.62 -14.23
CA ARG A 110 19.14 2.45 -13.26
C ARG A 110 18.20 3.00 -12.20
N LEU A 111 17.06 3.56 -12.60
CA LEU A 111 16.07 4.06 -11.67
C LEU A 111 15.53 2.94 -10.76
N LEU A 112 15.29 1.76 -11.32
CA LEU A 112 14.86 0.60 -10.54
C LEU A 112 15.88 0.23 -9.45
N GLN A 113 17.17 0.18 -9.79
CA GLN A 113 18.24 -0.08 -8.84
C GLN A 113 18.29 0.98 -7.72
N ILE A 114 18.13 2.26 -8.06
CA ILE A 114 18.09 3.36 -7.07
C ILE A 114 16.92 3.16 -6.11
N CYS A 115 15.74 2.82 -6.63
CA CYS A 115 14.56 2.56 -5.81
C CYS A 115 14.77 1.37 -4.86
N GLU A 116 15.34 0.27 -5.35
CA GLU A 116 15.64 -0.92 -4.54
C GLU A 116 16.70 -0.62 -3.46
N THR A 117 17.71 0.18 -3.79
CA THR A 117 18.73 0.63 -2.83
C THR A 117 18.11 1.52 -1.75
N ALA A 118 17.26 2.47 -2.13
CA ALA A 118 16.53 3.32 -1.19
C ALA A 118 15.61 2.50 -0.26
N GLN A 119 14.83 1.56 -0.81
CA GLN A 119 13.99 0.68 0.00
C GLN A 119 14.78 -0.20 0.98
N THR A 120 15.97 -0.63 0.57
CA THR A 120 16.87 -1.39 1.46
C THR A 120 17.38 -0.49 2.59
N ALA A 121 17.79 0.74 2.27
CA ALA A 121 18.29 1.70 3.26
C ALA A 121 17.24 2.05 4.32
N LEU A 122 15.97 2.18 3.95
CA LEU A 122 14.86 2.46 4.88
C LEU A 122 14.63 1.35 5.91
N LYS A 123 15.11 0.12 5.65
CA LYS A 123 15.00 -1.02 6.56
C LYS A 123 16.18 -1.13 7.54
N CYS A 124 17.24 -0.36 7.33
CA CYS A 124 18.43 -0.39 8.16
C CYS A 124 18.32 0.59 9.34
N GLN A 125 19.03 0.29 10.43
CA GLN A 125 19.19 1.20 11.58
C GLN A 125 20.68 1.30 11.93
N PRO A 126 21.30 2.50 11.86
CA PRO A 126 20.72 3.77 11.38
C PRO A 126 20.39 3.74 9.88
N ILE A 127 19.43 4.58 9.46
CA ILE A 127 19.04 4.70 8.05
C ILE A 127 20.14 5.42 7.26
N ALA A 128 20.63 4.77 6.20
CA ALA A 128 21.56 5.41 5.27
C ALA A 128 20.81 6.44 4.41
N THR A 129 21.19 7.73 4.51
CA THR A 129 20.46 8.81 3.84
C THR A 129 20.90 9.06 2.41
N MET A 130 22.10 8.65 2.00
CA MET A 130 22.61 8.83 0.64
C MET A 130 21.69 8.19 -0.44
N PRO A 131 21.20 6.95 -0.28
CA PRO A 131 20.24 6.38 -1.23
C PRO A 131 18.93 7.17 -1.35
N LEU A 132 18.50 7.85 -0.29
CA LEU A 132 17.27 8.65 -0.29
C LEU A 132 17.46 9.98 -1.03
N ILE A 133 18.64 10.58 -0.91
CA ILE A 133 19.03 11.78 -1.67
C ILE A 133 19.07 11.44 -3.15
N GLU A 134 19.73 10.33 -3.52
CA GLU A 134 19.82 9.91 -4.91
C GLU A 134 18.42 9.62 -5.51
N LEU A 135 17.53 8.99 -4.73
CA LEU A 135 16.14 8.78 -5.16
C LEU A 135 15.40 10.10 -5.43
N ASP A 136 15.56 11.11 -4.57
CA ASP A 136 14.94 12.43 -4.73
C ASP A 136 15.48 13.16 -5.97
N GLU A 137 16.80 13.17 -6.17
CA GLU A 137 17.43 13.78 -7.34
C GLU A 137 16.91 13.17 -8.66
N TRP A 138 16.86 11.83 -8.73
CA TRP A 138 16.33 11.14 -9.90
C TRP A 138 14.83 11.35 -10.09
N THR A 139 14.08 11.49 -9.00
CA THR A 139 12.66 11.87 -9.06
C THR A 139 12.50 13.21 -9.76
N GLN A 140 13.27 14.23 -9.34
CA GLN A 140 13.19 15.57 -9.93
C GLN A 140 13.52 15.57 -11.43
N VAL A 141 14.54 14.80 -11.86
CA VAL A 141 14.90 14.65 -13.28
C VAL A 141 13.75 14.00 -14.06
N PHE A 142 13.20 12.89 -13.57
CA PHE A 142 12.09 12.22 -14.23
C PHE A 142 10.82 13.08 -14.29
N MET A 143 10.52 13.82 -13.23
CA MET A 143 9.36 14.73 -13.19
C MET A 143 9.48 15.90 -14.17
N ARG A 144 10.70 16.40 -14.36
CA ARG A 144 11.01 17.48 -15.30
C ARG A 144 10.89 17.05 -16.75
N GLU A 145 11.35 15.85 -17.06
CA GLU A 145 11.55 15.44 -18.46
C GLU A 145 10.48 14.47 -18.98
N LEU A 146 9.90 13.64 -18.11
CA LEU A 146 9.17 12.44 -18.53
C LEU A 146 7.79 12.26 -17.89
N ILE A 147 7.65 12.58 -16.60
CA ILE A 147 6.43 12.25 -15.84
C ILE A 147 5.46 13.42 -15.89
N SER A 148 4.30 13.18 -16.49
CA SER A 148 3.16 14.10 -16.43
C SER A 148 2.40 13.99 -15.10
N LYS A 149 1.70 15.05 -14.72
CA LYS A 149 0.86 15.08 -13.51
C LYS A 149 -0.21 13.99 -13.50
N GLU A 150 -0.87 13.79 -14.64
CA GLU A 150 -1.89 12.73 -14.76
C GLU A 150 -1.29 11.34 -14.54
N ALA A 151 -0.10 11.07 -15.11
CA ALA A 151 0.58 9.80 -14.89
C ALA A 151 0.98 9.63 -13.42
N ALA A 152 1.48 10.69 -12.77
CA ALA A 152 1.80 10.71 -11.35
C ALA A 152 0.58 10.39 -10.47
N ASP A 153 -0.58 10.99 -10.75
CA ASP A 153 -1.81 10.75 -10.00
C ASP A 153 -2.28 9.30 -10.12
N ILE A 154 -2.26 8.74 -11.34
CA ILE A 154 -2.66 7.35 -11.59
C ILE A 154 -1.70 6.37 -10.90
N VAL A 155 -0.40 6.60 -11.02
CA VAL A 155 0.63 5.77 -10.37
C VAL A 155 0.52 5.88 -8.85
N SER A 156 0.29 7.08 -8.31
CA SER A 156 0.12 7.29 -6.87
C SER A 156 -1.09 6.55 -6.31
N GLN A 157 -2.23 6.52 -7.03
CA GLN A 157 -3.41 5.73 -6.64
C GLN A 157 -3.11 4.22 -6.65
N TYR A 158 -2.40 3.74 -7.66
CA TYR A 158 -1.95 2.34 -7.72
C TYR A 158 -1.03 2.00 -6.55
N CYS A 159 0.00 2.82 -6.30
CA CYS A 159 0.96 2.61 -5.20
C CYS A 159 0.31 2.73 -3.82
N THR A 160 -0.70 3.57 -3.67
CA THR A 160 -1.55 3.63 -2.47
C THR A 160 -2.27 2.30 -2.24
N ALA A 161 -2.88 1.72 -3.29
CA ALA A 161 -3.50 0.41 -3.17
C ALA A 161 -2.48 -0.69 -2.86
N VAL A 162 -1.26 -0.58 -3.39
CA VAL A 162 -0.14 -1.48 -3.08
C VAL A 162 0.28 -1.37 -1.61
N GLN A 163 0.46 -0.15 -1.11
CA GLN A 163 0.76 0.14 0.30
C GLN A 163 -0.24 -0.55 1.22
N MET A 164 -1.52 -0.30 1.00
CA MET A 164 -2.59 -0.90 1.78
C MET A 164 -2.57 -2.43 1.74
N ALA A 165 -2.34 -3.02 0.56
CA ALA A 165 -2.25 -4.46 0.39
C ALA A 165 -1.09 -5.07 1.20
N LEU A 166 0.09 -4.45 1.19
CA LEU A 166 1.22 -4.96 1.97
C LEU A 166 1.00 -4.80 3.47
N TYR A 167 0.55 -3.63 3.92
CA TYR A 167 0.40 -3.37 5.36
C TYR A 167 -0.80 -4.04 6.00
N VAL A 168 -1.87 -4.36 5.25
CA VAL A 168 -2.97 -5.16 5.81
C VAL A 168 -2.50 -6.57 6.15
N ILE A 169 -1.55 -7.12 5.40
CA ILE A 169 -0.92 -8.41 5.73
C ILE A 169 -0.16 -8.28 7.05
N ASP A 170 0.71 -7.28 7.18
CA ASP A 170 1.51 -7.07 8.39
C ASP A 170 0.64 -6.83 9.63
N TYR A 171 -0.40 -6.01 9.49
CA TYR A 171 -1.40 -5.81 10.53
C TYR A 171 -2.09 -7.11 10.97
N ASN A 172 -2.46 -7.99 10.04
CA ASN A 172 -3.14 -9.23 10.40
C ASN A 172 -2.22 -10.34 10.94
N LYS A 173 -0.89 -10.23 10.79
CA LYS A 173 0.09 -11.19 11.35
C LYS A 173 0.11 -11.17 12.89
N HIS A 174 -0.36 -10.10 13.54
CA HIS A 174 -0.46 -10.02 15.00
C HIS A 174 -1.46 -11.03 15.61
N GLY A 175 -2.39 -11.53 14.79
CA GLY A 175 -3.42 -12.48 15.22
C GLY A 175 -4.61 -11.84 15.91
N ILE A 176 -5.78 -12.47 15.77
CA ILE A 176 -7.07 -11.88 16.14
C ILE A 176 -7.15 -11.38 17.59
N LYS A 177 -6.54 -12.11 18.54
CA LYS A 177 -6.56 -11.73 19.96
C LYS A 177 -5.90 -10.37 20.20
N VAL A 178 -4.71 -10.14 19.60
CA VAL A 178 -3.98 -8.88 19.75
C VAL A 178 -4.77 -7.73 19.14
N LEU A 179 -5.39 -7.96 17.98
CA LEU A 179 -6.20 -6.96 17.30
C LEU A 179 -7.46 -6.59 18.09
N ASP A 180 -8.13 -7.57 18.68
CA ASP A 180 -9.28 -7.35 19.55
C ASP A 180 -8.89 -6.61 20.82
N ALA A 181 -7.74 -6.94 21.41
CA ALA A 181 -7.22 -6.22 22.58
C ALA A 181 -6.85 -4.76 22.25
N MET A 182 -6.29 -4.49 21.06
CA MET A 182 -6.04 -3.13 20.59
C MET A 182 -7.34 -2.33 20.46
N LYS A 183 -8.38 -2.92 19.85
CA LYS A 183 -9.72 -2.31 19.77
C LYS A 183 -10.32 -2.08 21.15
N ALA A 184 -10.17 -3.02 22.08
CA ALA A 184 -10.65 -2.85 23.45
C ALA A 184 -9.96 -1.66 24.15
N ILE A 185 -8.65 -1.50 23.95
CA ILE A 185 -7.87 -0.36 24.47
C ILE A 185 -8.34 0.98 23.90
N GLN A 186 -8.59 1.02 22.59
CA GLN A 186 -9.18 2.18 21.92
C GLN A 186 -10.53 2.55 22.56
N LYS A 187 -11.37 1.56 22.88
CA LYS A 187 -12.64 1.74 23.62
C LYS A 187 -12.49 2.00 25.13
N GLY A 188 -11.27 2.20 25.63
CA GLY A 188 -11.02 2.58 27.02
C GLY A 188 -10.64 1.43 27.97
N ALA A 189 -10.49 0.20 27.48
CA ALA A 189 -10.03 -0.90 28.32
C ALA A 189 -8.63 -0.64 28.89
N SER A 190 -8.37 -1.22 30.07
CA SER A 190 -7.11 -1.10 30.78
C SER A 190 -6.05 -2.02 30.16
N SER A 191 -4.92 -1.44 29.74
CA SER A 191 -3.76 -2.21 29.25
C SER A 191 -3.24 -3.20 30.30
N ARG A 192 -3.34 -2.86 31.58
CA ARG A 192 -2.90 -3.72 32.68
C ARG A 192 -3.78 -4.96 32.82
N THR A 193 -5.09 -4.79 32.68
CA THR A 193 -6.05 -5.90 32.78
C THR A 193 -5.84 -6.86 31.61
N LEU A 194 -5.80 -6.33 30.39
CA LEU A 194 -5.59 -7.13 29.18
C LEU A 194 -4.21 -7.82 29.20
N ALA A 195 -3.15 -7.16 29.68
CA ALA A 195 -1.84 -7.80 29.82
C ALA A 195 -1.88 -9.05 30.72
N LYS A 196 -2.66 -9.01 31.81
CA LYS A 196 -2.85 -10.18 32.68
C LYS A 196 -3.61 -11.31 31.97
N GLU A 197 -4.66 -10.98 31.22
CA GLU A 197 -5.41 -11.95 30.40
C GLU A 197 -4.52 -12.61 29.33
N PHE A 198 -3.57 -11.86 28.79
CA PHE A 198 -2.56 -12.36 27.85
C PHE A 198 -1.40 -13.11 28.51
N GLY A 199 -1.32 -13.13 29.84
CA GLY A 199 -0.22 -13.74 30.57
C GLY A 199 1.15 -13.08 30.32
N GLN A 200 1.17 -11.78 29.98
CA GLN A 200 2.39 -11.05 29.64
C GLN A 200 2.64 -9.85 30.58
N PRO A 201 3.91 -9.46 30.80
CA PRO A 201 4.24 -8.19 31.45
C PRO A 201 3.61 -7.01 30.71
N GLU A 202 3.02 -6.05 31.44
CA GLU A 202 2.32 -4.89 30.86
C GLU A 202 3.21 -4.14 29.85
N THR A 203 4.50 -3.97 30.13
CA THR A 203 5.45 -3.31 29.23
C THR A 203 5.59 -4.03 27.89
N GLN A 204 5.64 -5.36 27.88
CA GLN A 204 5.76 -6.15 26.65
C GLN A 204 4.46 -6.11 25.86
N PHE A 205 3.33 -6.27 26.56
CA PHE A 205 2.01 -6.18 25.96
C PHE A 205 1.76 -4.80 25.32
N ARG A 206 2.15 -3.71 25.99
CA ARG A 206 2.05 -2.35 25.42
C ARG A 206 2.86 -2.20 24.13
N LYS A 207 4.06 -2.78 24.06
CA LYS A 207 4.88 -2.77 22.82
C LYS A 207 4.20 -3.54 21.71
N LEU A 208 3.62 -4.70 22.02
CA LEU A 208 2.87 -5.52 21.06
C LEU A 208 1.67 -4.74 20.49
N ILE A 209 0.86 -4.11 21.35
CA ILE A 209 -0.28 -3.30 20.93
C ILE A 209 0.16 -2.08 20.12
N LEU A 210 1.23 -1.40 20.52
CA LEU A 210 1.76 -0.26 19.77
C LEU A 210 2.28 -0.66 18.39
N GLN A 211 2.90 -1.84 18.27
CA GLN A 211 3.33 -2.35 16.97
C GLN A 211 2.12 -2.67 16.08
N ALA A 212 1.09 -3.33 16.61
CA ALA A 212 -0.13 -3.59 15.86
C ALA A 212 -0.84 -2.29 15.43
N ALA A 213 -0.87 -1.29 16.31
CA ALA A 213 -1.42 0.03 15.99
C ALA A 213 -0.59 0.76 14.95
N LEU A 214 0.74 0.65 15.01
CA LEU A 214 1.63 1.21 13.99
C LEU A 214 1.34 0.58 12.62
N ASP A 215 1.21 -0.74 12.54
CA ASP A 215 0.88 -1.41 11.28
C ASP A 215 -0.50 -1.02 10.76
N LEU A 216 -1.48 -0.82 11.65
CA LEU A 216 -2.78 -0.25 11.28
C LEU A 216 -2.65 1.18 10.75
N TYR A 217 -1.85 2.03 11.40
CA TYR A 217 -1.54 3.37 10.92
C TYR A 217 -0.96 3.31 9.50
N ARG A 218 -0.06 2.37 9.19
CA ARG A 218 0.50 2.21 7.83
C ARG A 218 -0.55 1.84 6.78
N VAL A 219 -1.63 1.18 7.17
CA VAL A 219 -2.81 0.96 6.30
C VAL A 219 -3.63 2.23 6.19
N ALA A 220 -3.89 2.91 7.30
CA ALA A 220 -4.84 4.03 7.41
C ALA A 220 -4.30 5.36 6.90
N GLU A 221 -2.98 5.60 6.94
CA GLU A 221 -2.32 6.86 6.54
C GLU A 221 -2.56 7.22 5.06
N CYS A 222 -3.03 6.26 4.27
CA CYS A 222 -3.40 6.44 2.86
C CYS A 222 -4.87 6.82 2.66
N ILE A 223 -5.65 6.84 3.73
CA ILE A 223 -7.12 6.90 3.71
C ILE A 223 -7.61 8.07 4.55
N VAL A 224 -7.03 8.23 5.73
CA VAL A 224 -7.41 9.23 6.73
C VAL A 224 -6.17 9.94 7.24
N HIS A 225 -6.33 11.22 7.58
CA HIS A 225 -5.29 11.95 8.30
C HIS A 225 -5.24 11.42 9.73
N LEU A 226 -4.13 10.78 10.07
CA LEU A 226 -3.89 10.11 11.34
C LEU A 226 -2.43 10.33 11.70
N ASP A 227 -2.13 10.55 12.98
CA ASP A 227 -0.76 10.60 13.46
C ASP A 227 -0.29 9.20 13.88
N PRO A 228 0.99 8.86 13.66
CA PRO A 228 1.53 7.58 14.10
C PRO A 228 1.48 7.46 15.63
N PRO A 229 1.08 6.30 16.18
CA PRO A 229 0.95 6.15 17.62
C PRO A 229 2.33 6.05 18.27
N THR A 230 2.57 6.84 19.30
CA THR A 230 3.82 6.80 20.10
C THR A 230 3.61 6.14 21.46
N LYS A 231 2.38 6.22 21.98
CA LYS A 231 1.97 5.64 23.26
C LYS A 231 0.51 5.19 23.21
N ILE A 232 0.15 4.27 24.10
CA ILE A 232 -1.19 3.65 24.15
C ILE A 232 -2.32 4.69 24.25
N ALA A 233 -2.07 5.81 24.92
CA ALA A 233 -3.05 6.88 25.07
C ALA A 233 -3.45 7.52 23.73
N ASP A 234 -2.55 7.49 22.73
CA ASP A 234 -2.80 8.08 21.41
C ASP A 234 -3.92 7.33 20.67
N LEU A 235 -4.15 6.05 20.99
CA LEU A 235 -5.18 5.22 20.35
C LEU A 235 -6.61 5.59 20.74
N ARG A 236 -6.79 6.48 21.73
CA ARG A 236 -8.11 6.83 22.29
C ARG A 236 -8.67 8.13 21.74
N THR A 237 -8.02 8.74 20.75
CA THR A 237 -8.52 9.96 20.11
C THR A 237 -9.56 9.62 19.04
N GLU A 238 -10.48 10.54 18.78
CA GLU A 238 -11.54 10.37 17.77
C GLU A 238 -11.00 10.07 16.36
N THR A 239 -9.78 10.50 16.05
CA THR A 239 -9.10 10.20 14.78
C THR A 239 -8.83 8.71 14.58
N TRP A 240 -8.60 7.96 15.67
CA TRP A 240 -8.37 6.51 15.62
C TRP A 240 -9.65 5.68 15.49
N ASP A 241 -10.83 6.26 15.79
CA ASP A 241 -12.10 5.55 15.68
C ASP A 241 -12.37 5.10 14.24
N LYS A 242 -12.15 5.99 13.27
CA LYS A 242 -12.29 5.67 11.84
C LYS A 242 -11.25 4.67 11.38
N ALA A 243 -10.02 4.79 11.88
CA ALA A 243 -8.92 3.91 11.49
C ALA A 243 -9.12 2.48 12.01
N THR A 244 -9.82 2.30 13.12
CA THR A 244 -10.07 0.98 13.74
C THR A 244 -11.40 0.34 13.30
N ASP A 245 -12.25 1.09 12.60
CA ASP A 245 -13.47 0.58 11.99
C ASP A 245 -13.16 -0.45 10.89
N SER A 246 -13.41 -1.72 11.22
CA SER A 246 -13.12 -2.85 10.33
C SER A 246 -14.00 -2.85 9.09
N GLN A 247 -15.23 -2.33 9.16
CA GLN A 247 -16.09 -2.23 7.98
C GLN A 247 -15.54 -1.16 7.03
N PHE A 248 -15.21 0.02 7.56
CA PHE A 248 -14.63 1.11 6.78
C PHE A 248 -13.32 0.70 6.09
N LEU A 249 -12.40 0.06 6.81
CA LEU A 249 -11.15 -0.46 6.25
C LEU A 249 -11.39 -1.47 5.13
N MET A 250 -12.30 -2.44 5.34
CA MET A 250 -12.60 -3.47 4.35
C MET A 250 -13.25 -2.92 3.09
N GLU A 251 -14.17 -1.96 3.24
CA GLU A 251 -14.79 -1.26 2.11
C GLU A 251 -13.74 -0.51 1.30
N PHE A 252 -12.83 0.21 1.96
CA PHE A 252 -11.77 0.93 1.27
C PHE A 252 -10.76 -0.01 0.62
N LEU A 253 -10.33 -1.08 1.29
CA LEU A 253 -9.46 -2.12 0.70
C LEU A 253 -10.08 -2.73 -0.57
N HIS A 254 -11.38 -3.05 -0.51
CA HIS A 254 -12.11 -3.56 -1.67
C HIS A 254 -12.17 -2.53 -2.80
N LYS A 255 -12.41 -1.26 -2.47
CA LYS A 255 -12.43 -0.17 -3.43
C LYS A 255 -11.06 0.03 -4.08
N SER A 256 -10.00 0.17 -3.29
CA SER A 256 -8.62 0.34 -3.76
C SER A 256 -8.18 -0.81 -4.66
N LYS A 257 -8.50 -2.06 -4.27
CA LYS A 257 -8.20 -3.24 -5.08
C LYS A 257 -8.89 -3.21 -6.44
N ASN A 258 -10.19 -2.92 -6.47
CA ASN A 258 -11.01 -3.05 -7.67
C ASN A 258 -10.94 -1.83 -8.58
N LEU A 259 -10.60 -0.64 -8.07
CA LEU A 259 -10.50 0.59 -8.84
C LEU A 259 -9.08 0.93 -9.25
N TRP A 260 -8.09 0.61 -8.42
CA TRP A 260 -6.70 1.06 -8.63
C TRP A 260 -5.75 -0.10 -8.86
N LEU A 261 -5.66 -1.05 -7.93
CA LEU A 261 -4.66 -2.13 -8.01
C LEU A 261 -4.85 -3.00 -9.26
N LEU A 262 -5.94 -3.77 -9.32
CA LEU A 262 -6.15 -4.73 -10.40
C LEU A 262 -6.31 -4.07 -11.77
N PRO A 263 -7.07 -2.95 -11.91
CA PRO A 263 -7.19 -2.30 -13.21
C PRO A 263 -5.85 -1.77 -13.73
N PHE A 264 -5.00 -1.20 -12.86
CA PHE A 264 -3.69 -0.73 -13.28
C PHE A 264 -2.82 -1.88 -13.78
N GLU A 265 -2.61 -2.93 -12.99
CA GLU A 265 -1.77 -4.07 -13.40
C GLU A 265 -2.31 -4.79 -14.63
N HIS A 266 -3.64 -4.84 -14.74
CA HIS A 266 -4.30 -5.38 -15.92
C HIS A 266 -3.96 -4.56 -17.17
N ARG A 267 -4.16 -3.24 -17.09
CA ARG A 267 -3.97 -2.31 -18.22
C ARG A 267 -2.52 -2.04 -18.57
N THR A 268 -1.58 -2.11 -17.63
CA THR A 268 -0.16 -1.81 -17.91
C THR A 268 0.71 -3.08 -17.96
N GLY A 269 0.25 -4.17 -17.37
CA GLY A 269 1.08 -5.36 -17.14
C GLY A 269 2.23 -5.14 -16.15
N ILE A 270 2.23 -4.02 -15.42
CA ILE A 270 3.23 -3.72 -14.41
C ILE A 270 2.66 -4.15 -13.05
N SER A 271 3.43 -4.92 -12.31
CA SER A 271 3.19 -5.21 -10.90
C SER A 271 4.47 -4.97 -10.10
N ILE A 272 4.31 -4.36 -8.93
CA ILE A 272 5.38 -4.19 -7.93
C ILE A 272 5.13 -5.02 -6.67
N ILE A 273 4.11 -5.89 -6.67
CA ILE A 273 3.83 -6.86 -5.61
C ILE A 273 4.20 -8.25 -6.11
N ASN A 274 4.86 -9.06 -5.27
CA ASN A 274 4.96 -10.49 -5.52
C ASN A 274 3.62 -11.15 -5.16
N HIS A 275 2.78 -11.41 -6.16
CA HIS A 275 1.44 -11.99 -5.99
C HIS A 275 1.47 -13.40 -5.37
N GLU A 276 2.48 -14.22 -5.70
CA GLU A 276 2.62 -15.56 -5.12
C GLU A 276 2.86 -15.48 -3.62
N LYS A 277 3.81 -14.62 -3.21
CA LYS A 277 4.07 -14.33 -1.80
C LYS A 277 2.84 -13.74 -1.11
N PHE A 278 2.18 -12.79 -1.76
CA PHE A 278 1.00 -12.13 -1.22
C PHE A 278 -0.13 -13.13 -0.90
N VAL A 279 -0.40 -14.06 -1.83
CA VAL A 279 -1.39 -15.12 -1.62
C VAL A 279 -0.96 -16.08 -0.51
N ALA A 280 0.31 -16.49 -0.49
CA ALA A 280 0.84 -17.35 0.56
C ALA A 280 0.72 -16.71 1.95
N ASP A 281 1.03 -15.41 2.08
CA ASP A 281 0.92 -14.67 3.32
C ASP A 281 -0.55 -14.56 3.79
N ILE A 282 -1.52 -14.37 2.89
CA ILE A 282 -2.96 -14.39 3.23
C ILE A 282 -3.38 -15.76 3.76
N LEU A 283 -3.01 -16.85 3.07
CA LEU A 283 -3.37 -18.20 3.50
C LEU A 283 -2.76 -18.53 4.88
N ALA A 284 -1.55 -18.05 5.16
CA ALA A 284 -0.92 -18.19 6.47
C ALA A 284 -1.71 -17.45 7.56
N ILE A 285 -2.20 -16.24 7.29
CA ILE A 285 -3.06 -15.47 8.20
C ILE A 285 -4.39 -16.20 8.46
N GLU A 286 -5.05 -16.70 7.42
CA GLU A 286 -6.30 -17.46 7.55
C GLU A 286 -6.10 -18.71 8.42
N TYR A 287 -5.00 -19.44 8.22
CA TYR A 287 -4.61 -20.58 9.05
C TYR A 287 -4.42 -20.15 10.52
N LEU A 288 -3.62 -19.11 10.78
CA LEU A 288 -3.36 -18.61 12.14
C LEU A 288 -4.65 -18.22 12.86
N ASN A 289 -5.56 -17.52 12.17
CA ASN A 289 -6.82 -17.08 12.76
C ASN A 289 -7.78 -18.25 13.04
N ASN A 290 -7.82 -19.28 12.20
CA ASN A 290 -8.69 -20.45 12.39
C ASN A 290 -8.15 -21.43 13.44
N HIS A 291 -6.83 -21.55 13.60
CA HIS A 291 -6.22 -22.44 14.59
C HIS A 291 -6.05 -21.81 15.98
N LEU A 292 -6.09 -20.48 16.12
CA LEU A 292 -6.16 -19.80 17.42
C LEU A 292 -7.56 -19.83 18.06
N THR A 293 -8.61 -20.14 17.31
CA THR A 293 -9.96 -20.43 17.82
C THR A 293 -10.11 -21.85 18.39
N TYR A 294 -9.18 -22.77 18.10
CA TYR A 294 -9.27 -24.18 18.52
C TYR A 294 -8.36 -24.57 19.70
N SER A 295 -7.60 -23.64 20.30
CA SER A 295 -6.63 -23.98 21.35
C SER A 295 -6.99 -23.51 22.77
N PHE A 296 -8.27 -23.25 23.07
CA PHE A 296 -8.74 -22.90 24.43
C PHE A 296 -10.03 -23.64 24.84
N SER A 297 -10.20 -24.85 24.30
CA SER A 297 -11.16 -25.82 24.82
C SER A 297 -10.56 -27.22 24.70
N GLU A 298 -9.59 -27.50 25.59
CA GLU A 298 -9.32 -28.81 26.19
C GLU A 298 -8.50 -28.58 27.47
#